data_AF-A0A3E1NJH3-F1
#
_entry.id   AF-A0A3E1NJH3-F1
#
_cell.length_a   1.000
_cell.length_b   1.000
_cell.length_c   1.000
_cell.angle_alpha   90.00
_cell.angle_beta   90.00
_cell.angle_gamma   90.00
#
_symmetry.space_group_name_H-M   'P 1'
#
loop_
_entity.id
_entity.type
_entity.pdbx_description
1 polymer ?
#
loop_
_entity_poly.entity_id
_entity_poly.type
_entity_poly.pdbx_seq_one_letter_code
_entity_poly.pdbx_strand_id
1 'polypeptide(L)'
;MICTSCGTVNAPEARFCKACGHHLYEQQNTGDGGILRKDMLAIAIYFAWDCLVMIVYLVMNKLIRNAYISNYRFIYTTISILSALALMVLFFALQHKILRALTALLLTLHVFSFFIDYL
;
A
#
# COMPACT_ATOMS: atom_id res chain seq x y z
N MET A 1 -28.29 -23.37 13.78
CA MET A 1 -27.87 -22.39 12.76
C MET A 1 -28.78 -22.50 11.55
N ILE A 2 -29.23 -21.39 10.95
CA ILE A 2 -30.11 -21.41 9.77
C ILE A 2 -29.26 -21.16 8.52
N CYS A 3 -29.42 -22.00 7.49
CA CYS A 3 -28.70 -21.83 6.24
C CYS A 3 -29.18 -20.57 5.49
N THR A 4 -28.27 -19.68 5.12
CA THR A 4 -28.57 -18.46 4.36
C THR A 4 -28.94 -18.72 2.90
N SER A 5 -28.56 -19.87 2.35
CA SER A 5 -28.83 -20.23 0.95
C SER A 5 -30.21 -20.86 0.75
N CYS A 6 -30.66 -21.73 1.67
CA CYS A 6 -31.92 -22.47 1.51
C CYS A 6 -32.86 -22.43 2.73
N GLY A 7 -32.52 -21.71 3.80
CA GLY A 7 -33.35 -21.57 5.00
C GLY A 7 -33.41 -22.81 5.92
N THR A 8 -32.69 -23.88 5.60
CA THR A 8 -32.73 -25.12 6.42
C THR A 8 -32.12 -24.90 7.81
N VAL A 9 -32.80 -25.40 8.85
CA VAL A 9 -32.27 -25.44 10.22
C VAL A 9 -31.27 -26.58 10.36
N ASN A 10 -30.03 -26.23 10.71
CA ASN A 10 -28.91 -27.14 10.93
C ASN A 10 -28.46 -27.09 12.40
N ALA A 11 -27.78 -28.15 12.84
CA ALA A 11 -27.13 -28.20 14.14
C ALA A 11 -26.11 -27.04 14.28
N PRO A 12 -25.91 -26.49 15.49
CA PRO A 12 -25.04 -25.34 15.70
C PRO A 12 -23.55 -25.62 15.42
N GLU A 13 -23.14 -26.89 15.33
CA GLU A 13 -21.80 -27.37 14.97
C GLU A 13 -21.65 -27.85 13.51
N ALA A 14 -22.74 -27.83 12.72
CA ALA A 14 -22.73 -28.32 11.34
C ALA A 14 -21.92 -27.39 10.42
N ARG A 15 -20.87 -27.92 9.77
CA ARG A 15 -20.04 -27.15 8.81
C ARG A 15 -20.73 -26.88 7.48
N PHE A 16 -21.55 -27.83 7.02
CA PHE A 16 -22.29 -27.75 5.77
C PHE A 16 -23.78 -27.92 6.03
N CYS A 17 -24.60 -27.30 5.19
CA CYS A 17 -26.04 -27.46 5.25
C CYS A 17 -26.41 -28.90 4.84
N LYS A 18 -27.16 -29.58 5.71
CA LYS A 18 -27.65 -30.94 5.47
C LYS A 18 -28.58 -31.11 4.26
N ALA A 19 -29.12 -30.00 3.73
CA ALA A 19 -30.09 -30.01 2.63
C ALA A 19 -29.49 -29.59 1.29
N CYS A 20 -28.71 -28.51 1.24
CA CYS A 20 -28.17 -27.97 -0.02
C CYS A 20 -26.65 -28.05 -0.13
N GLY A 21 -25.94 -28.51 0.90
CA GLY A 21 -24.47 -28.58 0.92
C GLY A 21 -23.76 -27.24 1.11
N HIS A 22 -24.47 -26.12 1.25
CA HIS A 22 -23.85 -24.80 1.46
C HIS A 22 -23.02 -24.75 2.75
N HIS A 23 -21.80 -24.23 2.69
CA HIS A 23 -20.94 -24.10 3.87
C HIS A 23 -21.47 -23.01 4.81
N LEU A 24 -21.73 -23.36 6.07
CA LEU A 24 -22.46 -22.49 7.00
C LEU A 24 -21.57 -21.44 7.68
N TYR A 25 -20.24 -21.57 7.59
CA TYR A 25 -19.28 -20.68 8.25
C TYR A 25 -18.38 -19.90 7.28
N GLU A 26 -18.64 -19.93 5.97
CA GLU A 26 -17.74 -19.29 4.98
C GLU A 26 -17.82 -17.75 4.97
N GLN A 27 -18.61 -17.13 5.83
CA GLN A 27 -18.78 -15.67 5.88
C GLN A 27 -17.66 -14.91 6.61
N GLN A 28 -16.60 -15.56 7.11
CA GLN A 28 -15.56 -14.86 7.90
C GLN A 28 -14.34 -14.34 7.12
N ASN A 29 -14.17 -14.63 5.82
CA ASN A 29 -12.99 -14.19 5.06
C ASN A 29 -13.18 -12.95 4.17
N THR A 30 -14.36 -12.33 4.16
CA THR A 30 -14.61 -11.16 3.31
C THR A 30 -14.08 -9.84 3.88
N GLY A 31 -13.91 -9.77 5.22
CA GLY A 31 -13.42 -8.56 5.89
C GLY A 31 -11.95 -8.28 5.62
N ASP A 32 -11.08 -9.27 5.81
CA ASP A 32 -9.62 -9.11 5.64
C ASP A 32 -9.25 -8.98 4.15
N GLY A 33 -9.88 -9.76 3.27
CA GLY A 33 -9.67 -9.66 1.82
C GLY A 33 -10.10 -8.30 1.24
N GLY A 34 -11.18 -7.71 1.76
CA GLY A 34 -11.63 -6.38 1.37
C GLY A 34 -10.69 -5.27 1.81
N ILE A 35 -10.14 -5.37 3.02
CA ILE A 35 -9.15 -4.43 3.56
C ILE A 35 -7.84 -4.55 2.78
N LEU A 36 -7.34 -5.78 2.56
CA LEU A 36 -6.13 -6.04 1.78
C LEU A 36 -6.22 -5.45 0.37
N ARG A 37 -7.35 -5.62 -0.34
CA ARG A 37 -7.53 -5.09 -1.69
C ARG A 37 -7.49 -3.57 -1.75
N LYS A 38 -8.09 -2.87 -0.77
CA LYS A 38 -8.06 -1.41 -0.68
C LYS A 38 -6.65 -0.90 -0.37
N ASP A 39 -5.98 -1.53 0.57
CA ASP A 39 -4.61 -1.19 0.96
C ASP A 39 -3.62 -1.43 -0.19
N MET A 40 -3.77 -2.54 -0.93
CA MET A 40 -2.97 -2.79 -2.13
C MET A 40 -3.19 -1.74 -3.21
N LEU A 41 -4.43 -1.26 -3.40
CA LEU A 41 -4.71 -0.18 -4.35
C LEU A 41 -4.00 1.12 -3.93
N ALA A 42 -4.04 1.47 -2.64
CA ALA A 42 -3.36 2.66 -2.12
C ALA A 42 -1.83 2.58 -2.33
N ILE A 43 -1.23 1.42 -2.06
CA ILE A 43 0.20 1.18 -2.32
C ILE A 43 0.51 1.27 -3.81
N ALA A 44 -0.30 0.68 -4.69
CA ALA A 44 -0.09 0.74 -6.13
C ALA A 44 -0.12 2.18 -6.67
N ILE A 45 -1.03 3.01 -6.17
CA ILE A 45 -1.11 4.44 -6.52
C ILE A 45 0.16 5.18 -6.07
N TYR A 46 0.63 4.91 -4.84
CA TYR A 46 1.88 5.49 -4.34
C TYR A 46 3.07 5.14 -5.23
N PHE A 47 3.26 3.86 -5.57
CA PHE A 47 4.35 3.43 -6.44
C PHE A 47 4.25 4.02 -7.87
N ALA A 48 3.03 4.14 -8.40
CA ALA A 48 2.81 4.77 -9.70
C ALA A 48 3.23 6.26 -9.68
N TRP A 49 2.90 6.98 -8.61
CA TRP A 49 3.34 8.36 -8.40
C TRP A 49 4.86 8.46 -8.27
N ASP A 50 5.49 7.59 -7.48
CA ASP A 50 6.95 7.59 -7.30
C ASP A 50 7.69 7.30 -8.62
N CYS A 51 7.18 6.35 -9.40
CA CYS A 51 7.68 6.07 -10.75
C CYS A 51 7.54 7.29 -11.68
N LEU A 52 6.41 7.99 -11.64
CA LEU A 52 6.20 9.23 -12.41
C LEU A 52 7.23 10.29 -12.03
N VAL A 53 7.43 10.50 -10.72
CA VAL A 53 8.42 11.47 -10.20
C VAL A 53 9.83 11.09 -10.63
N MET A 54 10.21 9.81 -10.58
CA MET A 54 11.50 9.31 -11.06
C MET A 54 11.69 9.59 -12.56
N ILE A 55 10.67 9.37 -13.39
CA ILE A 55 10.74 9.68 -14.83
C ILE A 55 10.94 11.17 -15.06
N VAL A 56 10.15 12.02 -14.38
CA VAL A 56 10.31 13.48 -14.44
C VAL A 56 11.72 13.90 -14.02
N TYR A 57 12.25 13.29 -12.95
CA TYR A 57 13.61 13.53 -12.50
C TYR A 57 14.65 13.17 -13.57
N LEU A 58 14.55 12.00 -14.21
CA LEU A 58 15.48 11.59 -15.28
C LEU A 58 15.43 12.53 -16.49
N VAL A 59 14.23 12.96 -16.87
CA VAL A 59 14.02 13.93 -17.96
C VAL A 59 14.63 15.27 -17.59
N MET A 60 14.33 15.80 -16.41
CA MET A 60 14.88 17.07 -15.93
C MET A 60 16.40 17.00 -15.82
N ASN A 61 16.95 15.91 -15.29
CA ASN A 61 18.39 15.72 -15.23
C ASN A 61 19.01 15.74 -16.63
N LYS A 62 18.41 15.08 -17.62
CA LYS A 62 18.91 15.08 -19.01
C LYS A 62 18.80 16.46 -19.69
N LEU A 63 17.72 17.21 -19.42
CA LEU A 63 17.51 18.56 -19.96
C LEU A 63 18.41 19.61 -19.31
N ILE A 64 18.59 19.54 -17.98
CA ILE A 64 19.27 20.56 -17.18
C ILE A 64 20.79 20.36 -17.15
N ARG A 65 21.29 19.11 -17.28
CA ARG A 65 22.76 18.85 -17.33
C ARG A 65 23.47 19.62 -18.44
N ASN A 66 22.74 20.06 -19.47
CA ASN A 66 23.29 20.84 -20.57
C ASN A 66 23.35 22.35 -20.31
N ALA A 67 22.79 22.86 -19.20
CA ALA A 67 22.64 24.30 -18.97
C ALA A 67 22.99 24.81 -17.56
N TYR A 68 22.77 24.06 -16.45
CA TYR A 68 22.89 24.63 -15.10
C TYR A 68 23.23 23.59 -14.02
N ILE A 69 24.43 23.65 -13.44
CA ILE A 69 24.97 22.67 -12.48
C ILE A 69 24.53 22.95 -11.02
N SER A 70 23.93 24.12 -10.69
CA SER A 70 23.66 24.47 -9.28
C SER A 70 22.31 24.00 -8.72
N ASN A 71 21.27 23.80 -9.54
CA ASN A 71 19.89 23.67 -9.04
C ASN A 71 19.39 22.23 -8.86
N TYR A 72 20.13 21.22 -9.33
CA TYR A 72 19.65 19.82 -9.30
C TYR A 72 19.57 19.26 -7.88
N ARG A 73 20.44 19.71 -6.98
CA ARG A 73 20.46 19.26 -5.57
C ARG A 73 19.17 19.67 -4.85
N PHE A 74 18.75 20.94 -5.00
CA PHE A 74 17.52 21.45 -4.38
C PHE A 74 16.27 20.71 -4.85
N ILE A 75 16.20 20.38 -6.15
CA ILE A 75 15.09 19.61 -6.72
C ILE A 75 15.06 18.20 -6.12
N TYR A 76 16.21 17.52 -6.05
CA TYR A 76 16.30 16.19 -5.46
C TYR A 76 15.89 16.17 -3.98
N THR A 77 16.37 17.14 -3.19
CA THR A 77 16.00 17.30 -1.78
C THR A 77 14.49 17.46 -1.62
N THR A 78 13.88 18.33 -2.41
CA THR A 78 12.45 18.62 -2.34
C THR A 78 11.63 17.38 -2.66
N ILE A 79 12.03 16.63 -3.70
CA ILE A 79 11.40 15.36 -4.07
C ILE A 79 11.52 14.33 -2.94
N SER A 80 12.70 14.17 -2.36
CA SER A 80 12.94 13.20 -1.28
C SER A 80 12.13 13.49 -0.01
N ILE A 81 11.97 14.77 0.35
CA ILE A 81 11.11 15.20 1.46
C ILE A 81 9.64 14.90 1.15
N LEU A 82 9.19 15.19 -0.08
CA LEU A 82 7.80 14.98 -0.48
C LEU A 82 7.44 13.48 -0.49
N SER A 83 8.35 12.60 -0.94
CA SER A 83 8.13 11.15 -0.91
C SER A 83 8.11 10.61 0.52
N ALA A 84 8.96 11.12 1.43
CA ALA A 84 8.91 10.77 2.85
C ALA A 84 7.57 11.14 3.50
N LEU A 85 7.05 12.34 3.21
CA LEU A 85 5.73 12.78 3.68
C LEU A 85 4.60 11.91 3.11
N ALA A 86 4.69 11.54 1.83
CA ALA A 86 3.72 10.66 1.19
C ALA A 86 3.72 9.24 1.82
N LEU A 87 4.89 8.68 2.14
CA LEU A 87 5.01 7.42 2.88
C LEU A 87 4.43 7.52 4.29
N MET A 88 4.61 8.65 4.96
CA MET A 88 4.02 8.90 6.28
C MET A 88 2.49 8.91 6.20
N VAL A 89 1.91 9.59 5.21
CA VAL A 89 0.45 9.60 4.98
C VAL A 89 -0.04 8.19 4.64
N LEU A 90 0.67 7.47 3.78
CA LEU A 90 0.33 6.08 3.42
C LEU A 90 0.32 5.16 4.65
N PHE A 91 1.29 5.29 5.55
CA PHE A 91 1.35 4.51 6.79
C PHE A 91 0.07 4.67 7.64
N PHE A 92 -0.46 5.89 7.77
CA PHE A 92 -1.69 6.14 8.51
C PHE A 92 -2.95 5.70 7.75
N ALA A 93 -2.91 5.67 6.42
CA ALA A 93 -4.03 5.25 5.59
C ALA A 93 -4.24 3.72 5.58
N LEU A 94 -3.19 2.92 5.80
CA LEU A 94 -3.25 1.47 5.76
C LEU A 94 -3.88 0.85 7.01
N GLN A 95 -4.83 -0.06 6.79
CA GLN A 95 -5.53 -0.77 7.88
C GLN A 95 -4.92 -2.15 8.15
N HIS A 96 -4.33 -2.78 7.13
CA HIS A 96 -3.71 -4.10 7.20
C HIS A 96 -2.36 -4.05 7.91
N LYS A 97 -2.22 -4.83 8.98
CA LYS A 97 -1.08 -4.78 9.91
C LYS A 97 0.27 -5.01 9.23
N ILE A 98 0.34 -6.01 8.34
CA ILE A 98 1.60 -6.37 7.64
C ILE A 98 2.00 -5.28 6.66
N LEU A 99 1.06 -4.76 5.86
CA LEU A 99 1.33 -3.73 4.86
C LEU A 99 1.78 -2.44 5.54
N ARG A 100 1.15 -2.09 6.66
CA ARG A 100 1.54 -0.95 7.49
C ARG A 100 2.95 -1.11 8.08
N ALA A 101 3.32 -2.30 8.56
CA ALA A 101 4.67 -2.58 9.06
C ALA A 101 5.74 -2.47 7.96
N LEU A 102 5.46 -3.01 6.77
CA LEU A 102 6.34 -2.87 5.61
C LEU A 102 6.51 -1.41 5.18
N THR A 103 5.43 -0.63 5.21
CA THR A 103 5.49 0.81 4.89
C THR A 103 6.34 1.59 5.90
N ALA A 104 6.26 1.25 7.19
CA ALA A 104 7.14 1.83 8.20
C ALA A 104 8.62 1.51 7.94
N LEU A 105 8.92 0.25 7.57
CA LEU A 105 10.28 -0.15 7.20
C LEU A 105 10.78 0.60 5.96
N LEU A 106 9.93 0.79 4.94
CA LEU A 106 10.30 1.58 3.77
C LEU A 106 10.57 3.04 4.13
N LEU A 107 9.76 3.64 5.00
CA LEU A 107 9.96 5.00 5.47
C LEU A 107 11.30 5.15 6.21
N THR A 108 11.65 4.22 7.10
CA THR A 108 12.93 4.28 7.82
C THR A 108 14.12 4.13 6.89
N LEU A 109 14.06 3.21 5.93
CA LEU A 109 15.09 3.05 4.90
C LEU A 109 15.23 4.30 4.03
N HIS A 110 14.11 4.92 3.64
CA HIS A 110 14.09 6.14 2.84
C HIS A 110 14.74 7.31 3.59
N VAL A 111 14.34 7.54 4.84
CA VAL A 111 14.95 8.58 5.69
C VAL A 111 16.44 8.33 5.89
N PHE A 112 16.84 7.08 6.13
CA PHE A 112 18.26 6.72 6.28
C PHE A 112 19.07 6.98 5.00
N SER A 113 18.53 6.63 3.83
CA SER A 113 19.18 6.90 2.54
C SER A 113 19.41 8.40 2.31
N PHE A 114 18.44 9.23 2.71
CA PHE A 114 18.56 10.68 2.64
C PHE A 114 19.73 11.21 3.49
N PHE A 115 19.96 10.66 4.69
CA PHE A 115 21.12 11.06 5.51
C PHE A 115 22.46 10.66 4.90
N ILE A 116 22.54 9.50 4.23
CA ILE A 116 23.76 9.06 3.54
C ILE A 116 24.11 10.00 2.39
N ASP A 117 23.14 10.44 1.60
CA ASP A 117 23.36 11.36 0.47
C ASP A 117 23.85 12.76 0.91
N TYR A 118 23.77 13.06 2.20
CA TYR A 118 24.11 14.36 2.79
C TYR A 118 25.39 14.37 3.63
N LEU A 119 26.00 13.21 3.88
CA LEU A 119 27.32 13.09 4.50
C LEU A 119 28.43 13.32 3.47
#